data_AF-A0A016UWL6-F1
#
_entry.id   AF-A0A016UWL6-F1
#
_cell.length_a   1.000
_cell.length_b   1.000
_cell.length_c   1.000
_cell.angle_alpha   90.00
_cell.angle_beta   90.00
_cell.angle_gamma   90.00
#
_symmetry.space_group_name_H-M   'P 1'
#
loop_
_entity.id
_entity.type
_entity.pdbx_description
1 polymer ?
#
loop_
_entity_poly.entity_id
_entity_poly.type
_entity_poly.pdbx_seq_one_letter_code
_entity_poly.pdbx_strand_id
1 'polypeptide(L)'
;MLCKALLITGIVIQFVMVIWLENWSPMDISDSNQKFVRFHLNEGRLGNQLFHFISGYGIARMLRRKHYLPHLNETDYVLKNLKNMTKAFPRLQETYVVAPEDINETVVPFADSCCDYDNPFRLSNDNATYLLLDFVYAQNPQYFEKYLPDVRNILQFSSDYRREGDYMIDLLKM
;
A
#
# COMPACT_ATOMS: atom_id res chain seq x y z
N MET A 1 -46.20 5.69 -30.29
CA MET A 1 -45.65 5.49 -28.93
C MET A 1 -44.33 4.71 -28.92
N LEU A 2 -44.13 3.74 -29.82
CA LEU A 2 -42.91 2.93 -29.93
C LEU A 2 -41.59 3.73 -30.12
N CYS A 3 -41.58 4.78 -30.97
CA CYS A 3 -40.36 5.57 -31.22
C CYS A 3 -39.87 6.38 -30.01
N LYS A 4 -40.75 6.76 -29.06
CA LYS A 4 -40.34 7.49 -27.85
C LYS A 4 -39.62 6.57 -26.86
N ALA A 5 -40.05 5.32 -26.76
CA ALA A 5 -39.42 4.33 -25.89
C ALA A 5 -38.00 3.97 -26.37
N LEU A 6 -37.79 3.85 -27.68
CA LEU A 6 -36.49 3.57 -28.29
C LEU A 6 -35.47 4.71 -28.12
N LEU A 7 -35.93 5.96 -28.15
CA LEU A 7 -35.09 7.14 -27.89
C LEU A 7 -34.65 7.20 -26.42
N ILE A 8 -35.55 6.89 -25.49
CA ILE A 8 -35.25 6.91 -24.05
C ILE A 8 -34.26 5.79 -23.70
N THR A 9 -34.43 4.58 -24.25
CA THR A 9 -33.47 3.48 -24.00
C THR A 9 -32.09 3.77 -24.59
N GLY A 10 -32.02 4.40 -25.77
CA GLY A 10 -30.75 4.84 -26.36
C GLY A 10 -29.98 5.82 -25.47
N ILE A 11 -30.67 6.80 -24.89
CA ILE A 11 -30.07 7.81 -24.00
C ILE A 11 -29.60 7.18 -22.70
N VAL A 12 -30.38 6.28 -22.09
CA VAL A 12 -30.00 5.59 -20.84
C VAL A 12 -28.75 4.72 -21.05
N ILE A 13 -28.65 4.00 -22.17
CA ILE A 13 -27.47 3.19 -22.49
C ILE A 13 -26.24 4.08 -22.67
N GLN A 14 -26.39 5.24 -23.31
CA GLN A 14 -25.30 6.21 -23.47
C GLN A 14 -24.83 6.77 -22.12
N PHE A 15 -25.76 7.15 -21.23
CA PHE A 15 -25.41 7.62 -19.89
C PHE A 15 -24.75 6.53 -19.04
N VAL A 16 -25.22 5.28 -19.11
CA VAL A 16 -24.59 4.16 -18.41
C VAL A 16 -23.18 3.91 -18.95
N MET A 17 -22.96 3.95 -20.27
CA MET A 17 -21.62 3.82 -20.83
C MET A 17 -20.69 4.99 -20.43
N VAL A 18 -21.19 6.22 -20.38
CA VAL A 18 -20.39 7.38 -19.91
C VAL A 18 -20.02 7.24 -18.43
N ILE A 19 -20.96 6.82 -17.58
CA ILE A 19 -20.68 6.56 -16.16
C ILE A 19 -19.69 5.40 -15.99
N TRP A 20 -19.81 4.34 -16.80
CA TRP A 20 -18.85 3.23 -16.81
C TRP A 20 -17.47 3.66 -17.31
N LEU A 21 -17.39 4.56 -18.31
CA LEU A 21 -16.13 5.11 -18.81
C LEU A 21 -15.49 6.11 -17.84
N GLU A 22 -16.27 6.91 -17.11
CA GLU A 22 -15.76 7.80 -16.04
C GLU A 22 -15.28 7.01 -14.80
N ASN A 23 -15.95 5.91 -14.43
CA ASN A 23 -15.49 5.02 -13.35
C ASN A 23 -14.28 4.17 -13.74
N TRP A 24 -13.93 4.12 -15.02
CA TRP A 24 -12.68 3.59 -15.54
C TRP A 24 -11.70 4.72 -15.84
N SER A 25 -11.52 5.61 -14.85
CA SER A 25 -10.30 6.41 -14.80
C SER A 25 -9.13 5.45 -14.50
N PRO A 26 -8.15 5.28 -15.41
CA PRO A 26 -6.85 4.84 -14.99
C PRO A 26 -6.34 5.88 -14.00
N MET A 27 -6.29 5.46 -12.73
CA MET A 27 -5.54 6.02 -11.62
C MET A 27 -4.56 7.13 -12.06
N ASP A 28 -4.92 8.37 -11.69
CA ASP A 28 -4.23 9.64 -11.86
C ASP A 28 -3.01 9.66 -12.80
N ILE A 29 -3.21 10.37 -13.92
CA ILE A 29 -2.17 10.94 -14.76
C ILE A 29 -1.21 11.75 -13.88
N SER A 30 -0.01 11.20 -13.65
CA SER A 30 1.25 11.90 -13.46
C SER A 30 1.18 13.22 -12.66
N ASP A 31 1.16 13.12 -11.33
CA ASP A 31 1.82 14.15 -10.52
C ASP A 31 3.32 14.08 -10.87
N SER A 32 3.78 14.95 -11.77
CA SER A 32 5.13 14.91 -12.34
C SER A 32 6.24 15.15 -11.30
N ASN A 33 5.87 15.40 -10.04
CA ASN A 33 6.77 15.57 -8.90
C ASN A 33 6.62 14.48 -7.82
N GLN A 34 5.76 13.46 -8.02
CA GLN A 34 5.63 12.39 -7.03
C GLN A 34 6.93 11.59 -6.95
N LYS A 35 7.54 11.63 -5.77
CA LYS A 35 8.73 10.84 -5.44
C LYS A 35 8.35 9.61 -4.66
N PHE A 36 9.17 8.58 -4.77
CA PHE A 36 8.94 7.25 -4.23
C PHE A 36 10.10 6.86 -3.32
N VAL A 37 9.81 6.03 -2.32
CA VAL A 37 10.81 5.42 -1.43
C VAL A 37 10.43 3.99 -1.14
N ARG A 38 11.42 3.10 -1.09
CA ARG A 38 11.27 1.75 -0.56
C ARG A 38 12.55 1.34 0.17
N PHE A 39 12.50 0.15 0.74
CA PHE A 39 13.67 -0.59 1.18
C PHE A 39 13.56 -2.02 0.69
N HIS A 40 14.59 -2.82 0.96
CA HIS A 40 14.61 -4.21 0.50
C HIS A 40 13.45 -5.00 1.10
N LEU A 41 12.85 -5.87 0.29
CA LEU A 41 11.76 -6.72 0.73
C LEU A 41 12.26 -7.66 1.83
N ASN A 42 11.37 -7.93 2.78
CA ASN A 42 11.60 -8.90 3.83
C ASN A 42 10.81 -10.17 3.46
N GLU A 43 11.44 -11.35 3.49
CA GLU A 43 10.77 -12.64 3.24
C GLU A 43 10.33 -13.34 4.53
N GLY A 44 10.26 -12.61 5.64
CA GLY A 44 9.80 -13.10 6.92
C GLY A 44 8.30 -13.41 6.97
N ARG A 45 7.86 -13.92 8.13
CA ARG A 45 6.45 -14.23 8.44
C ARG A 45 5.59 -12.97 8.55
N LEU A 46 4.28 -13.14 8.79
CA LEU A 46 3.29 -12.06 8.90
C LEU A 46 3.77 -10.84 9.71
N GLY A 47 4.32 -11.03 10.92
CA GLY A 47 4.78 -9.91 11.74
C GLY A 47 5.90 -9.09 11.07
N ASN A 48 6.86 -9.77 10.44
CA ASN A 48 7.96 -9.15 9.71
C ASN A 48 7.45 -8.38 8.48
N GLN A 49 6.47 -8.95 7.79
CA GLN A 49 5.82 -8.29 6.66
C GLN A 49 5.06 -7.05 7.12
N LEU A 50 4.28 -7.13 8.20
CA LEU A 50 3.56 -5.98 8.75
C LEU A 50 4.52 -4.85 9.14
N PHE A 51 5.65 -5.18 9.77
CA PHE A 51 6.71 -4.19 10.02
C PHE A 51 7.23 -3.56 8.73
N HIS A 52 7.47 -4.35 7.67
CA HIS A 52 7.88 -3.81 6.38
C HIS A 52 6.89 -2.77 5.85
N PHE A 53 5.59 -3.09 5.80
CA PHE A 53 4.58 -2.18 5.27
C PHE A 53 4.37 -0.93 6.13
N ILE A 54 4.31 -1.10 7.46
CA ILE A 54 4.02 0.00 8.37
C ILE A 54 5.23 0.93 8.55
N SER A 55 6.44 0.39 8.65
CA SER A 55 7.66 1.21 8.65
C SER A 55 7.84 1.91 7.31
N GLY A 56 7.56 1.24 6.19
CA GLY A 56 7.57 1.88 4.86
C GLY A 56 6.57 3.01 4.73
N TYR A 57 5.35 2.84 5.23
CA TYR A 57 4.36 3.91 5.33
C TYR A 57 4.89 5.10 6.15
N GLY A 58 5.46 4.84 7.34
CA GLY A 58 5.99 5.88 8.22
C GLY A 58 7.15 6.66 7.60
N ILE A 59 8.14 5.95 7.05
CA ILE A 59 9.29 6.55 6.34
C ILE A 59 8.81 7.38 5.15
N ALA A 60 7.92 6.85 4.32
CA ALA A 60 7.38 7.54 3.16
C ALA A 60 6.67 8.85 3.57
N ARG A 61 5.88 8.81 4.65
CA ARG A 61 5.22 10.00 5.21
C ARG A 61 6.20 11.04 5.74
N MET A 62 7.29 10.63 6.39
CA MET A 62 8.35 11.55 6.85
C MET A 62 9.04 12.26 5.67
N LEU A 63 9.27 11.52 4.59
CA LEU A 63 9.96 12.02 3.40
C LEU A 63 9.05 12.74 2.40
N ARG A 64 7.73 12.76 2.64
CA ARG A 64 6.72 13.22 1.66
C ARG A 64 6.86 12.49 0.32
N ARG A 65 7.11 11.19 0.40
CA ARG A 65 7.21 10.26 -0.74
C ARG A 65 6.08 9.24 -0.66
N LYS A 66 5.88 8.50 -1.75
CA LYS A 66 4.99 7.33 -1.76
C LYS A 66 5.81 6.07 -1.52
N HIS A 67 5.34 5.20 -0.63
CA HIS A 67 5.97 3.89 -0.46
C HIS A 67 5.70 3.07 -1.73
N TYR A 68 6.71 2.39 -2.26
CA TYR A 68 6.52 1.51 -3.41
C TYR A 68 7.11 0.12 -3.17
N LEU A 69 6.55 -0.85 -3.85
CA LEU A 69 7.09 -2.19 -3.99
C LEU A 69 7.74 -2.32 -5.38
N PRO A 70 8.81 -3.12 -5.52
CA PRO A 70 9.31 -3.45 -6.85
C PRO A 70 8.21 -4.20 -7.64
N HIS A 71 8.41 -4.35 -8.95
CA HIS A 71 7.58 -5.26 -9.72
C HIS A 71 7.64 -6.68 -9.11
N LEU A 72 6.48 -7.27 -8.83
CA LEU A 72 6.36 -8.59 -8.19
C LEU A 72 5.69 -9.57 -9.15
N ASN A 73 6.30 -10.74 -9.31
CA ASN A 73 5.78 -11.86 -10.08
C ASN A 73 4.79 -12.70 -9.25
N GLU A 74 3.92 -13.45 -9.92
CA GLU A 74 2.90 -14.27 -9.24
C GLU A 74 3.49 -15.35 -8.31
N THR A 75 4.72 -15.78 -8.57
CA THR A 75 5.46 -16.75 -7.78
C THR A 75 6.14 -16.15 -6.56
N ASP A 76 6.13 -14.83 -6.40
CA ASP A 76 6.84 -14.18 -5.29
C ASP A 76 6.17 -14.45 -3.96
N TYR A 77 6.96 -14.96 -3.01
CA TYR A 77 6.54 -15.23 -1.64
C TYR A 77 5.93 -13.99 -0.98
N VAL A 78 6.53 -12.83 -1.23
CA VAL A 78 6.08 -11.54 -0.71
C VAL A 78 4.69 -11.19 -1.25
N LEU A 79 4.43 -11.42 -2.54
CA LEU A 79 3.12 -11.16 -3.15
C LEU A 79 2.03 -12.05 -2.55
N LYS A 80 2.33 -13.33 -2.29
CA LYS A 80 1.38 -14.25 -1.63
C LYS A 80 1.03 -13.77 -0.22
N ASN A 81 2.03 -13.35 0.57
CA ASN A 81 1.79 -12.81 1.90
C ASN A 81 1.02 -11.49 1.85
N LEU A 82 1.33 -10.63 0.89
CA LEU A 82 0.61 -9.39 0.66
C LEU A 82 -0.87 -9.64 0.40
N LYS A 83 -1.20 -10.56 -0.51
CA LYS A 83 -2.60 -10.95 -0.78
C LYS A 83 -3.33 -11.43 0.48
N ASN A 84 -2.66 -12.19 1.35
CA ASN A 84 -3.26 -12.64 2.62
C ASN A 84 -3.44 -11.50 3.62
N MET A 85 -2.43 -10.63 3.76
CA MET A 85 -2.51 -9.46 4.63
C MET A 85 -3.61 -8.51 4.20
N THR A 86 -3.78 -8.28 2.90
CA THR A 86 -4.82 -7.36 2.40
C THR A 86 -6.22 -7.94 2.50
N LYS A 87 -6.37 -9.26 2.65
CA LYS A 87 -7.66 -9.86 3.03
C LYS A 87 -7.99 -9.58 4.51
N ALA A 88 -6.98 -9.64 5.38
CA ALA A 88 -7.14 -9.35 6.79
C ALA A 88 -7.29 -7.84 7.05
N PHE A 89 -6.48 -7.01 6.39
CA PHE A 89 -6.38 -5.56 6.54
C PHE A 89 -6.53 -4.88 5.17
N PRO A 90 -7.77 -4.68 4.67
CA PRO A 90 -8.02 -4.18 3.31
C PRO A 90 -7.32 -2.86 2.99
N ARG A 91 -7.26 -1.98 4.00
CA ARG A 91 -6.71 -0.63 3.86
C ARG A 91 -5.20 -0.58 3.75
N LEU A 92 -4.52 -1.71 3.97
CA LEU A 92 -3.08 -1.81 3.72
C LEU A 92 -2.73 -1.48 2.25
N GLN A 93 -3.62 -1.81 1.31
CA GLN A 93 -3.43 -1.52 -0.12
C GLN A 93 -3.37 -0.02 -0.43
N GLU A 94 -3.94 0.84 0.44
CA GLU A 94 -3.90 2.30 0.29
C GLU A 94 -2.51 2.89 0.57
N THR A 95 -1.59 2.10 1.14
CA THR A 95 -0.33 2.61 1.71
C THR A 95 0.88 2.50 0.78
N TYR A 96 0.76 1.79 -0.34
CA TYR A 96 1.86 1.56 -1.27
C TYR A 96 1.39 1.57 -2.74
N VAL A 97 2.35 1.64 -3.66
CA VAL A 97 2.14 1.37 -5.09
C VAL A 97 3.12 0.30 -5.57
N VAL A 98 2.83 -0.32 -6.71
CA VAL A 98 3.78 -1.20 -7.39
C VAL A 98 4.50 -0.36 -8.45
N ALA A 99 5.82 -0.42 -8.48
CA ALA A 99 6.61 0.28 -9.48
C ALA A 99 6.47 -0.38 -10.87
N PRO A 100 6.64 0.41 -11.95
CA PRO A 100 6.89 -0.14 -13.27
C PRO A 100 8.12 -1.07 -13.29
N GLU A 101 8.22 -1.88 -14.33
CA GLU A 101 9.48 -2.59 -14.64
C GLU A 101 10.59 -1.58 -14.97
N ASP A 102 11.84 -1.96 -14.67
CA ASP A 102 13.06 -1.23 -15.05
C ASP A 102 13.15 0.24 -14.57
N ILE A 103 12.78 0.51 -13.32
CA ILE A 103 13.00 1.82 -12.70
C ILE A 103 14.49 2.06 -12.39
N ASN A 104 14.94 3.31 -12.53
CA ASN A 104 16.26 3.73 -12.09
C ASN A 104 16.21 4.20 -10.62
N GLU A 105 16.81 3.44 -9.72
CA GLU A 105 16.81 3.71 -8.29
C GLU A 105 18.10 4.37 -7.84
N THR A 106 17.99 5.38 -6.97
CA THR A 106 19.13 5.87 -6.20
C THR A 106 19.21 5.09 -4.90
N VAL A 107 20.27 4.32 -4.73
CA VAL A 107 20.53 3.55 -3.53
C VAL A 107 21.26 4.42 -2.51
N VAL A 108 20.77 4.46 -1.28
CA VAL A 108 21.40 5.19 -0.18
C VAL A 108 21.62 4.27 1.01
N PRO A 109 22.81 4.29 1.65
CA PRO A 109 23.03 3.59 2.91
C PRO A 109 21.97 4.01 3.92
N PHE A 110 21.51 3.08 4.75
CA PHE A 110 20.54 3.32 5.83
C PHE A 110 20.91 2.48 7.06
N ALA A 111 19.98 2.25 7.99
CA ALA A 111 20.21 1.48 9.21
C ALA A 111 20.94 0.14 8.96
N ASP A 112 21.97 -0.16 9.76
CA ASP A 112 22.88 -1.31 9.56
C ASP A 112 22.32 -2.65 10.09
N SER A 113 21.36 -2.61 11.02
CA SER A 113 20.74 -3.81 11.58
C SER A 113 19.22 -3.75 11.55
N CYS A 114 18.57 -4.87 11.93
CA CYS A 114 17.11 -5.01 11.91
C CYS A 114 16.34 -3.91 12.62
N CYS A 115 16.99 -3.35 13.63
CA CYS A 115 16.34 -2.72 14.76
C CYS A 115 16.95 -1.36 15.07
N ASP A 116 17.97 -0.95 14.31
CA ASP A 116 18.54 0.39 14.39
C ASP A 116 17.57 1.42 13.82
N TYR A 117 17.57 2.59 14.47
CA TYR A 117 16.88 3.76 13.96
C TYR A 117 17.87 4.67 13.25
N ASP A 118 17.64 4.87 11.96
CA ASP A 118 18.26 5.92 11.19
C ASP A 118 17.17 6.94 10.83
N ASN A 119 17.38 8.23 11.10
CA ASN A 119 16.35 9.24 10.91
C ASN A 119 16.10 9.49 9.42
N PRO A 120 14.92 9.13 8.85
CA PRO A 120 14.65 9.33 7.43
C PRO A 120 14.78 10.79 7.01
N PHE A 121 14.53 11.74 7.91
CA PHE A 121 14.54 13.17 7.61
C PHE A 121 15.89 13.67 7.07
N ARG A 122 17.01 12.97 7.30
CA ARG A 122 18.30 13.31 6.68
C ARG A 122 18.26 13.26 5.14
N LEU A 123 17.27 12.57 4.56
CA LEU A 123 17.04 12.42 3.13
C LEU A 123 15.92 13.35 2.61
N SER A 124 15.44 14.32 3.40
CA SER A 124 14.33 15.21 3.01
C SER A 124 14.63 16.05 1.76
N ASN A 125 15.90 16.37 1.54
CA ASN A 125 16.38 17.20 0.44
C ASN A 125 16.84 16.36 -0.77
N ASP A 126 16.76 15.04 -0.69
CA ASP A 126 17.10 14.15 -1.79
C ASP A 126 16.19 14.39 -3.01
N ASN A 127 16.79 14.46 -4.19
CA ASN A 127 16.08 14.79 -5.42
C ASN A 127 15.70 13.56 -6.27
N ALA A 128 16.12 12.36 -5.91
CA ALA A 128 15.85 11.15 -6.68
C ALA A 128 14.36 10.87 -6.76
N THR A 129 13.87 10.46 -7.93
CA THR A 129 12.47 10.05 -8.11
C THR A 129 12.18 8.75 -7.37
N TYR A 130 13.05 7.75 -7.51
CA TYR A 130 12.96 6.47 -6.80
C TYR A 130 14.15 6.33 -5.87
N LEU A 131 13.87 6.32 -4.57
CA LEU A 131 14.88 6.12 -3.54
C LEU A 131 14.79 4.69 -3.01
N LEU A 132 15.92 4.00 -2.97
CA LEU A 132 16.09 2.70 -2.33
C LEU A 132 16.94 2.89 -1.08
N LEU A 133 16.32 2.73 0.09
CA LEU A 133 17.04 2.70 1.36
C LEU A 133 17.67 1.33 1.51
N ASP A 134 19.00 1.29 1.62
CA ASP A 134 19.78 0.06 1.65
C ASP A 134 19.79 -0.57 3.04
N PHE A 135 18.64 -1.16 3.41
CA PHE A 135 18.47 -1.95 4.63
C PHE A 135 17.29 -2.92 4.52
N VAL A 136 17.21 -3.84 5.49
CA VAL A 136 16.16 -4.86 5.60
C VAL A 136 15.48 -4.79 6.97
N TYR A 137 14.35 -5.51 7.11
CA TYR A 137 13.54 -5.65 8.33
C TYR A 137 12.75 -4.42 8.77
N ALA A 138 13.40 -3.27 8.91
CA ALA A 138 12.80 -2.03 9.42
C ALA A 138 11.96 -2.24 10.70
N GLN A 139 12.45 -3.05 11.64
CA GLN A 139 11.74 -3.46 12.86
C GLN A 139 11.94 -2.46 14.02
N ASN A 140 12.08 -1.18 13.70
CA ASN A 140 12.14 -0.12 14.70
C ASN A 140 10.83 0.70 14.70
N PRO A 141 10.08 0.73 15.81
CA PRO A 141 8.79 1.44 15.85
C PRO A 141 8.90 2.96 15.68
N GLN A 142 10.09 3.55 15.89
CA GLN A 142 10.31 4.99 15.71
C GLN A 142 10.03 5.46 14.27
N TYR A 143 10.04 4.55 13.28
CA TYR A 143 9.65 4.86 11.91
C TYR A 143 8.16 5.21 11.76
N PHE A 144 7.29 4.73 12.65
CA PHE A 144 5.83 4.90 12.51
C PHE A 144 5.11 5.34 13.80
N GLU A 145 5.82 5.51 14.91
CA GLU A 145 5.25 5.86 16.21
C GLU A 145 4.39 7.14 16.15
N LYS A 146 4.86 8.18 15.44
CA LYS A 146 4.11 9.43 15.21
C LYS A 146 2.80 9.21 14.44
N TYR A 147 2.72 8.13 13.66
CA TYR A 147 1.59 7.80 12.81
C TYR A 147 0.73 6.65 13.37
N LEU A 148 0.88 6.29 14.66
CA LEU A 148 0.09 5.22 15.26
C LEU A 148 -1.44 5.34 15.05
N PRO A 149 -2.07 6.53 15.06
CA PRO A 149 -3.48 6.66 14.69
C PRO A 149 -3.78 6.17 13.27
N ASP A 150 -2.92 6.53 12.30
CA ASP A 150 -3.04 6.09 10.91
C ASP A 150 -2.80 4.58 10.81
N VAL A 151 -1.79 4.05 11.51
CA VAL A 151 -1.47 2.61 11.54
C VAL A 151 -2.64 1.78 12.07
N ARG A 152 -3.27 2.22 13.16
CA ARG A 152 -4.47 1.55 13.70
C ARG A 152 -5.63 1.56 12.71
N ASN A 153 -5.75 2.63 11.93
CA ASN A 153 -6.77 2.79 10.90
C ASN A 153 -6.50 1.88 9.68
N ILE A 154 -5.25 1.78 9.27
CA ILE A 154 -4.76 0.92 8.18
C ILE A 154 -4.94 -0.56 8.55
N LEU A 155 -4.61 -0.93 9.79
CA LEU A 155 -4.67 -2.31 10.28
C LEU A 155 -6.03 -2.69 10.90
N GLN A 156 -7.11 -2.04 10.48
CA GLN A 156 -8.44 -2.51 10.83
C GLN A 156 -8.76 -3.82 10.10
N PHE A 157 -9.24 -4.79 10.86
CA PHE A 157 -9.68 -6.06 10.30
C PHE A 157 -10.85 -5.87 9.33
N SER A 158 -10.84 -6.63 8.24
CA SER A 158 -11.98 -6.75 7.34
C SER A 158 -13.23 -7.22 8.07
N SER A 159 -14.40 -7.00 7.48
CA SER A 159 -15.67 -7.47 8.03
C SER A 159 -15.68 -8.98 8.24
N ASP A 160 -15.09 -9.74 7.32
CA ASP A 160 -15.05 -11.20 7.39
C ASP A 160 -14.19 -11.68 8.56
N TYR A 161 -12.98 -11.12 8.71
CA TYR A 161 -12.09 -11.45 9.83
C TYR A 161 -12.68 -11.04 11.18
N ARG A 162 -13.40 -9.91 11.25
CA ARG A 162 -14.11 -9.51 12.48
C ARG A 162 -15.21 -10.51 12.83
N ARG A 163 -16.07 -10.85 11.87
CA ARG A 163 -17.18 -11.80 12.06
C ARG A 163 -16.67 -13.18 12.51
N GLU A 164 -15.62 -13.69 11.86
CA GLU A 164 -15.00 -14.96 12.25
C GLU A 164 -14.38 -14.89 13.65
N GLY A 165 -13.69 -13.78 13.97
CA GLY A 165 -13.13 -13.54 15.30
C GLY A 165 -14.20 -13.49 16.38
N ASP A 166 -15.28 -12.75 16.14
CA ASP A 166 -16.40 -12.61 17.08
C ASP A 166 -17.05 -13.97 17.36
N TYR A 167 -17.30 -14.77 16.30
CA TYR A 167 -17.82 -16.12 16.43
C TYR A 167 -16.92 -17.02 17.29
N MET A 168 -15.60 -16.98 17.06
CA MET A 168 -14.64 -17.78 17.84
C MET A 168 -14.58 -17.36 19.31
N ILE A 169 -14.65 -16.06 19.59
CA ILE A 169 -14.67 -15.54 20.96
C ILE A 169 -15.96 -15.95 21.68
N ASP A 170 -17.10 -15.93 21.00
CA ASP A 170 -18.36 -16.35 21.59
C ASP A 170 -18.39 -17.85 21.91
N LEU A 171 -17.80 -18.69 21.05
CA LEU A 171 -17.62 -20.12 21.34
C LEU A 171 -16.76 -20.37 22.58
N LEU A 172 -15.73 -19.55 22.81
CA LEU A 172 -14.83 -19.71 23.97
C LEU A 172 -15.46 -19.25 25.30
N LYS A 173 -16.56 -18.50 25.23
CA LYS A 173 -17.31 -18.05 26.42
C LYS A 173 -18.40 -19.04 26.86
N MET A 174 -18.71 -20.03 26.02
CA MET A 174 -19.67 -21.11 26.32
C MET A 174 -18.97 -22.24 27.07
#